data_AF-A0AAW3J4J1-F1
#
_entry.id   AF-A0AAW3J4J1-F1
#
_cell.length_a   1.000
_cell.length_b   1.000
_cell.length_c   1.000
_cell.angle_alpha   90.00
_cell.angle_beta   90.00
_cell.angle_gamma   90.00
#
_symmetry.space_group_name_H-M   'P 1'
#
loop_
_entity.id
_entity.type
_entity.pdbx_description
1 polymer ?
#
loop_
_entity_poly.entity_id
_entity_poly.type
_entity_poly.pdbx_seq_one_letter_code
_entity_poly.pdbx_strand_id
1 'polypeptide(L)' 'VSPSNVEDYLALKSVVACGGTWMVPTAMMDNGDWEGIAELVRAVK' A
#
# COMPACT_ATOMS: atom_id res chain seq x y z
N VAL A 1 -1.13 8.79 -3.73
CA VAL A 1 -1.64 8.23 -2.46
C VAL A 1 -0.45 7.74 -1.65
N SER A 2 -0.55 7.71 -0.32
CA SER A 2 0.45 7.20 0.62
C SER A 2 -0.28 6.61 1.84
N PRO A 3 0.39 5.84 2.72
CA PRO A 3 -0.24 5.34 3.94
C PRO A 3 -0.87 6.46 4.79
N SER A 4 -0.27 7.66 4.75
CA SER A 4 -0.72 8.81 5.54
C SER A 4 -1.97 9.51 5.01
N ASN A 5 -2.41 9.27 3.77
CA ASN A 5 -3.57 9.96 3.18
C ASN A 5 -4.57 9.03 2.48
N VAL A 6 -4.32 7.72 2.45
CA VAL A 6 -5.20 6.76 1.77
C VAL A 6 -6.63 6.78 2.34
N GLU A 7 -6.77 6.94 3.65
CA GLU A 7 -8.07 7.03 4.33
C GLU A 7 -8.86 8.28 3.90
N ASP A 8 -8.18 9.41 3.67
CA ASP A 8 -8.82 10.66 3.23
C ASP A 8 -9.48 10.49 1.87
N TYR A 9 -8.82 9.76 0.96
CA TYR A 9 -9.39 9.45 -0.36
C TYR A 9 -10.53 8.44 -0.26
N LEU A 10 -10.38 7.38 0.54
CA LEU A 10 -11.41 6.35 0.72
C LEU A 10 -12.66 6.86 1.45
N ALA A 11 -12.55 7.96 2.20
CA ALA A 11 -13.70 8.62 2.82
C ALA A 11 -14.65 9.29 1.80
N LEU A 12 -14.17 9.57 0.58
CA LEU A 12 -14.99 10.17 -0.48
C LEU A 12 -15.91 9.12 -1.09
N LYS A 13 -17.23 9.37 -1.08
CA LYS A 13 -18.24 8.42 -1.61
C LYS A 13 -18.05 8.01 -3.08
N SER A 14 -17.35 8.82 -3.87
CA SER A 14 -17.05 8.56 -5.28
C SER A 14 -15.80 7.69 -5.48
N VAL A 15 -15.00 7.46 -4.43
CA VAL A 15 -13.74 6.72 -4.50
C VAL A 15 -13.98 5.30 -4.01
N VAL A 16 -13.82 4.34 -4.90
CA VAL A 16 -14.05 2.90 -4.61
C VAL A 16 -12.76 2.19 -4.18
N ALA A 17 -11.60 2.68 -4.62
CA ALA A 17 -10.30 2.11 -4.30
C ALA A 17 -9.18 3.14 -4.48
N CYS A 18 -8.05 2.90 -3.81
CA CYS A 18 -6.82 3.67 -3.96
C CYS A 18 -5.64 2.76 -4.27
N GLY A 19 -4.90 3.08 -5.33
CA GLY A 19 -3.68 2.38 -5.71
C GLY A 19 -2.44 3.00 -5.09
N GLY A 20 -1.43 2.17 -4.84
CA GLY A 20 -0.16 2.58 -4.26
C GLY A 20 1.02 1.75 -4.68
N THR A 21 2.20 2.35 -4.71
CA THR A 21 3.47 1.63 -4.91
C THR A 21 4.22 1.39 -3.60
N TRP A 22 3.79 2.02 -2.51
CA TRP A 22 4.50 1.97 -1.22
C TRP A 22 4.41 0.62 -0.51
N MET A 23 3.44 -0.24 -0.84
CA MET A 23 3.31 -1.57 -0.25
C MET A 23 4.13 -2.65 -0.98
N VAL A 24 4.73 -2.35 -2.14
CA VAL A 24 5.60 -3.27 -2.89
C VAL A 24 6.86 -2.53 -3.40
N PRO A 25 7.85 -2.24 -2.53
CA PRO A 25 9.08 -1.59 -2.95
C PRO A 25 9.88 -2.45 -3.94
N THR A 26 10.41 -1.84 -5.01
CA THR A 26 11.21 -2.55 -6.02
C THR A 26 12.42 -3.26 -5.43
N ALA A 27 13.09 -2.66 -4.44
CA ALA A 27 14.21 -3.30 -3.76
C ALA A 27 13.82 -4.61 -3.04
N MET A 28 12.64 -4.67 -2.43
CA MET A 28 12.15 -5.90 -1.79
C MET A 28 11.78 -6.96 -2.84
N MET A 29 11.19 -6.54 -3.96
CA MET A 29 10.93 -7.43 -5.09
C MET A 29 12.22 -8.02 -5.67
N ASP A 30 13.22 -7.18 -5.92
CA ASP A 30 14.51 -7.60 -6.47
C ASP A 30 15.28 -8.54 -5.52
N ASN A 31 15.14 -8.31 -4.21
CA ASN A 31 15.72 -9.16 -3.17
C ASN A 31 14.89 -10.42 -2.87
N GLY A 32 13.70 -10.57 -3.45
CA GLY A 32 12.79 -11.68 -3.17
C GLY A 32 12.23 -11.69 -1.74
N ASP A 33 12.13 -10.52 -1.10
CA ASP A 33 11.63 -10.36 0.27
C ASP A 33 10.10 -10.37 0.32
N TRP A 34 9.53 -11.57 0.15
CA TRP A 34 8.08 -11.76 0.13
C TRP A 34 7.44 -11.59 1.51
N GLU A 35 8.16 -11.91 2.58
CA GLU A 35 7.67 -11.75 3.95
C GLU A 35 7.57 -10.26 4.31
N GLY A 36 8.59 -9.47 4.02
CA GLY A 36 8.56 -8.02 4.23
C GLY A 36 7.45 -7.33 3.42
N ILE A 37 7.25 -7.74 2.16
CA ILE A 37 6.12 -7.25 1.35
C ILE A 37 4.78 -7.63 1.99
N ALA A 38 4.63 -8.87 2.48
CA ALA A 38 3.39 -9.31 3.12
C ALA A 38 3.09 -8.53 4.40
N GLU A 39 4.10 -8.18 5.19
CA GLU A 39 3.94 -7.33 6.38
C GLU A 39 3.48 -5.92 6.00
N LEU A 40 4.09 -5.31 4.98
CA LEU A 40 3.69 -3.99 4.48
C LEU A 40 2.23 -3.97 4.01
N VAL A 41 1.79 -5.03 3.32
CA VAL A 41 0.40 -5.13 2.86
C VAL A 41 -0.57 -5.27 4.03
N ARG A 42 -0.24 -6.05 5.06
CA ARG A 42 -1.08 -6.20 6.27
C ARG A 42 -1.16 -4.95 7.12
N ALA A 43 -0.14 -4.09 7.05
CA ALA A 43 -0.08 -2.85 7.82
C ALA A 43 -1.02 -1.75 7.29
N VAL A 44 -1.45 -1.84 6.03
CA VAL A 44 -2.42 -0.91 5.44
C VAL A 44 -3.84 -1.35 5.82
N LYS A 45 -4.62 -0.45 6.41
CA LYS A 45 -6.04 -0.66 6.76
C LYS A 45 -6.95 0.26 5.97
#